data_AF-A0A351DWI2-F1
#
_entry.id   AF-A0A351DWI2-F1
#
_cell.length_a   1.000
_cell.length_b   1.000
_cell.length_c   1.000
_cell.angle_alpha   90.00
_cell.angle_beta   90.00
_cell.angle_gamma   90.00
#
_symmetry.space_group_name_H-M   'P 1'
#
loop_
_entity.id
_entity.type
_entity.pdbx_description
1 polymer ?
#
loop_
_entity_poly.entity_id
_entity_poly.type
_entity_poly.pdbx_seq_one_letter_code
_entity_poly.pdbx_strand_id
1 'polypeptide(L)'
;MYSMGHRNSQGLCLGPNGLIYSSEHGQNSWDEFNLILPGRNYGWPNVEGACDNNGGQGNEVAFCEANDVVEPLKTWSPCPAVNGIEWYDHPAIPEWQGSVLMAVLGGLGAQYERLSVLHMSEDGLTVVDEDQHFASFNQRIRDVAVNPYTGAVYLAFNGTQYPGSGPNIIKEFRPASTSGQAEWDTQRGVDVFPNPASETIQFNVSDEWNMAQVQAWSLTGQLVWEGRLTQGATLDVANWEAGSYLLTMNKPSLGRGNALSLTRLVVVE
;
A
#
# COMPACT_ATOMS: atom_id res chain seq x y z
N MET A 1 -14.28 11.55 -28.77
CA MET A 1 -12.99 11.52 -28.04
C MET A 1 -13.34 11.55 -26.56
N TYR A 2 -12.78 10.66 -25.73
CA TYR A 2 -13.12 10.59 -24.31
C TYR A 2 -12.33 11.61 -23.48
N SER A 3 -11.00 11.68 -23.65
CA SER A 3 -10.13 12.72 -23.10
C SER A 3 -9.03 13.05 -24.11
N MET A 4 -8.31 14.16 -23.90
CA MET A 4 -7.21 14.62 -24.76
C MET A 4 -6.10 15.27 -23.96
N GLY A 5 -4.99 15.61 -24.60
CA GLY A 5 -3.86 16.26 -23.93
C GLY A 5 -3.02 15.30 -23.10
N HIS A 6 -2.88 14.05 -23.56
CA HIS A 6 -2.03 13.02 -22.96
C HIS A 6 -0.74 12.86 -23.75
N ARG A 7 0.37 12.60 -23.05
CA ARG A 7 1.69 12.25 -23.60
C ARG A 7 1.84 10.75 -23.81
N ASN A 8 1.92 9.99 -22.72
CA ASN A 8 2.28 8.57 -22.73
C ASN A 8 1.72 7.85 -21.51
N SER A 9 0.39 7.73 -21.46
CA SER A 9 -0.34 7.05 -20.40
C SER A 9 0.00 5.55 -20.40
N GLN A 10 0.30 4.99 -19.23
CA GLN A 10 0.73 3.60 -19.06
C GLN A 10 -0.31 2.77 -18.33
N GLY A 11 -0.78 3.25 -17.17
CA GLY A 11 -1.78 2.57 -16.35
C GLY A 11 -3.14 3.23 -16.44
N LEU A 12 -4.20 2.44 -16.27
CA LEU A 12 -5.58 2.90 -16.15
C LEU A 12 -6.34 1.96 -15.21
N CYS A 13 -7.00 2.50 -14.18
CA CYS A 13 -7.85 1.69 -13.30
C CYS A 13 -9.19 2.40 -12.99
N LEU A 14 -10.18 1.61 -12.60
CA LEU A 14 -11.49 2.07 -12.16
C LEU A 14 -11.57 1.97 -10.64
N GLY A 15 -11.85 3.09 -9.97
CA GLY A 15 -12.14 3.10 -8.54
C GLY A 15 -13.56 2.63 -8.22
N PRO A 16 -13.84 2.30 -6.94
CA PRO A 16 -15.13 1.78 -6.49
C PRO A 16 -16.27 2.79 -6.63
N ASN A 17 -15.95 4.09 -6.63
CA ASN A 17 -16.88 5.19 -6.87
C ASN A 17 -17.14 5.47 -8.36
N GLY A 18 -16.60 4.64 -9.27
CA GLY A 18 -16.75 4.79 -10.71
C GLY A 18 -15.82 5.85 -11.33
N LEU A 19 -14.91 6.43 -10.55
CA LEU A 19 -13.87 7.32 -11.05
C LEU A 19 -12.79 6.53 -11.79
N ILE A 20 -12.24 7.10 -12.85
CA ILE A 20 -11.18 6.48 -13.66
C ILE A 20 -9.88 7.21 -13.35
N TYR A 21 -8.84 6.47 -13.01
CA TYR A 21 -7.51 7.01 -12.77
C TYR A 21 -6.54 6.56 -13.85
N SER A 22 -5.50 7.36 -14.10
CA SER A 22 -4.44 7.07 -15.07
C SER A 22 -3.08 7.43 -14.50
N SER A 23 -2.06 6.65 -14.85
CA SER A 23 -0.65 7.00 -14.63
C SER A 23 0.03 7.30 -15.95
N GLU A 24 0.87 8.33 -15.99
CA GLU A 24 1.39 8.86 -17.23
C GLU A 24 2.85 9.32 -17.11
N HIS A 25 3.65 8.99 -18.13
CA HIS A 25 5.03 9.45 -18.20
C HIS A 25 5.13 10.89 -18.71
N GLY A 26 5.87 11.73 -17.99
CA GLY A 26 6.35 13.04 -18.44
C GLY A 26 7.46 12.94 -19.49
N GLN A 27 7.85 14.07 -20.10
CA GLN A 27 8.87 14.13 -21.15
C GLN A 27 10.27 13.96 -20.59
N ASN A 28 10.67 14.88 -19.72
CA ASN A 28 11.97 14.86 -19.05
C ASN A 28 11.83 14.95 -17.52
N SER A 29 10.69 15.47 -17.06
CA SER A 29 10.30 15.66 -15.67
C SER A 29 8.79 15.46 -15.56
N TRP A 30 8.22 15.36 -14.36
CA TRP A 30 6.77 15.38 -14.14
C TRP A 30 6.02 14.17 -14.74
N ASP A 31 6.27 12.97 -14.20
CA ASP A 31 5.27 11.91 -14.32
C ASP A 31 4.01 12.30 -13.53
N GLU A 32 2.86 11.79 -13.95
CA GLU A 32 1.56 12.24 -13.45
C GLU A 32 0.66 11.07 -13.05
N PHE A 33 -0.17 11.32 -12.04
CA PHE A 33 -1.34 10.52 -11.69
C PHE A 33 -2.58 11.38 -11.82
N ASN A 34 -3.48 10.96 -12.69
CA ASN A 34 -4.56 11.78 -13.23
C ASN A 34 -5.93 11.16 -12.91
N LEU A 35 -6.91 12.00 -12.56
CA LEU A 35 -8.33 11.64 -12.58
C LEU A 35 -8.88 11.89 -13.98
N ILE A 36 -9.33 10.83 -14.67
CA ILE A 36 -9.83 10.90 -16.04
C ILE A 36 -11.31 11.25 -16.09
N LEU A 37 -11.61 12.38 -16.74
CA LEU A 37 -12.94 12.96 -16.85
C LEU A 37 -13.38 13.06 -18.32
N PRO A 38 -14.67 12.80 -18.62
CA PRO A 38 -15.18 12.90 -19.99
C PRO A 38 -15.03 14.29 -20.60
N GLY A 39 -14.53 14.34 -21.83
CA GLY A 39 -14.35 15.55 -22.65
C GLY A 39 -13.22 16.47 -22.21
N ARG A 40 -12.41 16.08 -21.23
CA ARG A 40 -11.39 16.96 -20.63
C ARG A 40 -10.03 16.92 -21.32
N ASN A 41 -9.27 17.99 -21.11
CA ASN A 41 -7.93 18.22 -21.64
C ASN A 41 -6.89 18.19 -20.52
N TYR A 42 -5.84 17.38 -20.67
CA TYR A 42 -4.74 17.20 -19.70
C TYR A 42 -3.48 17.98 -20.10
N GLY A 43 -3.58 18.87 -21.08
CA GLY A 43 -2.61 19.95 -21.30
C GLY A 43 -1.43 19.61 -22.22
N TRP A 44 -1.01 18.35 -22.30
CA TRP A 44 0.12 17.97 -23.17
C TRP A 44 -0.14 18.30 -24.66
N PRO A 45 0.84 18.86 -25.41
CA PRO A 45 2.23 19.13 -25.04
C PRO A 45 2.49 20.55 -24.50
N ASN A 46 1.45 21.35 -24.27
CA ASN A 46 1.60 22.75 -23.87
C ASN A 46 1.76 22.92 -22.35
N VAL A 47 1.44 21.89 -21.58
CA VAL A 47 1.58 21.82 -20.12
C VAL A 47 2.19 20.46 -19.79
N GLU A 48 3.14 20.44 -18.86
CA GLU A 48 3.74 19.21 -18.31
C GLU A 48 3.76 19.30 -16.77
N GLY A 49 2.97 18.46 -16.10
CA GLY A 49 2.74 18.56 -14.66
C GLY A 49 1.62 19.54 -14.31
N ALA A 50 1.86 20.36 -13.28
CA ALA A 50 0.87 21.35 -12.82
C ALA A 50 0.91 22.62 -13.69
N CYS A 51 -0.16 23.43 -13.64
CA CYS A 51 -0.23 24.69 -14.37
C CYS A 51 0.58 25.79 -13.65
N ASP A 52 1.90 25.64 -13.55
CA ASP A 52 2.75 26.51 -12.72
C ASP A 52 4.01 27.06 -13.43
N ASN A 53 4.19 26.78 -14.73
CA ASN A 53 5.36 27.11 -15.56
C ASN A 53 6.64 26.33 -15.23
N ASN A 54 6.59 25.30 -14.36
CA ASN A 54 7.75 24.46 -14.04
C ASN A 54 7.98 23.33 -15.07
N GLY A 55 7.03 23.08 -15.99
CA GLY A 55 7.18 22.09 -17.06
C GLY A 55 8.22 22.48 -18.12
N GLY A 56 8.48 23.78 -18.28
CA GLY A 56 9.47 24.32 -19.23
C GLY A 56 8.91 24.74 -20.60
N GLN A 57 7.60 24.65 -20.80
CA GLN A 57 6.90 25.04 -22.03
C GLN A 57 6.74 26.57 -22.14
N GLY A 58 6.73 27.28 -21.01
CA GLY A 58 6.52 28.72 -20.91
C GLY A 58 5.08 29.11 -21.22
N ASN A 59 4.47 29.92 -20.34
CA ASN A 59 3.07 30.37 -20.45
C ASN A 59 2.02 29.25 -20.23
N GLU A 60 2.36 28.23 -19.44
CA GLU A 60 1.46 27.12 -19.08
C GLU A 60 0.19 27.63 -18.40
N VAL A 61 0.33 28.58 -17.47
CA VAL A 61 -0.80 29.17 -16.72
C VAL A 61 -1.87 29.74 -17.66
N ALA A 62 -1.46 30.57 -18.63
CA ALA A 62 -2.43 31.16 -19.57
C ALA A 62 -3.02 30.11 -20.51
N PHE A 63 -2.26 29.08 -20.88
CA PHE A 63 -2.79 27.96 -21.67
C PHE A 63 -3.84 27.19 -20.86
N CYS A 64 -3.57 26.90 -19.60
CA CYS A 64 -4.50 26.19 -18.72
C CYS A 64 -5.81 26.97 -18.55
N GLU A 65 -5.74 28.26 -18.27
CA GLU A 65 -6.93 29.13 -18.15
C GLU A 65 -7.75 29.16 -19.45
N ALA A 66 -7.07 29.25 -20.60
CA ALA A 66 -7.74 29.33 -21.90
C ALA A 66 -8.34 27.99 -22.37
N ASN A 67 -7.81 26.87 -21.90
CA ASN A 67 -8.18 25.52 -22.38
C ASN A 67 -8.83 24.64 -21.31
N ASP A 68 -9.09 25.19 -20.12
CA ASP A 68 -9.71 24.50 -18.99
C ASP A 68 -9.02 23.16 -18.69
N VAL A 69 -7.68 23.23 -18.60
CA VAL A 69 -6.82 22.06 -18.39
C VAL A 69 -7.10 21.45 -17.01
N VAL A 70 -7.20 20.13 -16.96
CA VAL A 70 -7.33 19.37 -15.72
C VAL A 70 -5.93 19.11 -15.18
N GLU A 71 -5.68 19.53 -13.95
CA GLU A 71 -4.43 19.25 -13.27
C GLU A 71 -4.36 17.80 -12.77
N PRO A 72 -3.16 17.21 -12.71
CA PRO A 72 -2.93 15.91 -12.11
C PRO A 72 -3.22 15.92 -10.60
N LEU A 73 -3.69 14.78 -10.07
CA LEU A 73 -3.84 14.58 -8.63
C LEU A 73 -2.49 14.54 -7.91
N LYS A 74 -1.45 14.07 -8.61
CA LYS A 74 -0.08 14.02 -8.10
C LYS A 74 0.92 14.01 -9.24
N THR A 75 2.08 14.63 -9.00
CA THR A 75 3.20 14.64 -9.94
C THR A 75 4.49 14.17 -9.27
N TRP A 76 5.42 13.64 -10.07
CA TRP A 76 6.76 13.25 -9.62
C TRP A 76 7.84 13.85 -10.52
N SER A 77 8.81 14.50 -9.89
CA SER A 77 10.00 15.04 -10.55
C SER A 77 11.25 14.78 -9.68
N PRO A 78 12.32 14.13 -10.20
CA PRO A 78 12.46 13.57 -11.56
C PRO A 78 11.49 12.42 -11.87
N CYS A 79 11.27 12.09 -13.16
CA CYS A 79 10.36 11.02 -13.60
C CYS A 79 10.77 9.64 -13.06
N PRO A 80 9.97 9.00 -12.19
CA PRO A 80 10.22 7.63 -11.73
C PRO A 80 9.79 6.56 -12.74
N ALA A 81 9.21 6.94 -13.88
CA ALA A 81 8.59 6.08 -14.88
C ALA A 81 7.44 5.25 -14.29
N VAL A 82 6.35 5.96 -13.91
CA VAL A 82 5.10 5.37 -13.44
C VAL A 82 4.46 4.43 -14.48
N ASN A 83 3.87 3.32 -14.05
CA ASN A 83 3.33 2.32 -14.95
C ASN A 83 1.98 1.77 -14.47
N GLY A 84 1.66 0.51 -14.76
CA GLY A 84 0.37 -0.11 -14.41
C GLY A 84 -0.12 0.24 -13.01
N ILE A 85 -1.43 0.47 -12.90
CA ILE A 85 -2.12 0.83 -11.66
C ILE A 85 -3.32 -0.10 -11.44
N GLU A 86 -3.65 -0.35 -10.17
CA GLU A 86 -4.80 -1.17 -9.76
C GLU A 86 -5.37 -0.63 -8.45
N TRP A 87 -6.71 -0.66 -8.30
CA TRP A 87 -7.34 -0.28 -7.04
C TRP A 87 -7.26 -1.42 -6.03
N TYR A 88 -6.97 -1.12 -4.77
CA TYR A 88 -6.95 -2.10 -3.69
C TYR A 88 -8.01 -1.80 -2.63
N ASP A 89 -8.91 -2.76 -2.42
CA ASP A 89 -10.00 -2.67 -1.44
C ASP A 89 -10.25 -4.01 -0.71
N HIS A 90 -9.24 -4.88 -0.68
CA HIS A 90 -9.37 -6.24 -0.14
C HIS A 90 -8.91 -6.32 1.33
N PRO A 91 -9.63 -7.00 2.23
CA PRO A 91 -9.27 -7.10 3.66
C PRO A 91 -7.96 -7.87 3.95
N ALA A 92 -7.28 -8.38 2.93
CA ALA A 92 -6.08 -9.19 3.10
C ALA A 92 -4.86 -8.34 3.50
N ILE A 93 -4.81 -7.08 3.03
CA ILE A 93 -3.82 -6.09 3.43
C ILE A 93 -4.59 -4.85 3.88
N PRO A 94 -5.08 -4.80 5.13
CA PRO A 94 -5.95 -3.73 5.62
C PRO A 94 -5.36 -2.33 5.46
N GLU A 95 -4.03 -2.19 5.53
CA GLU A 95 -3.33 -0.93 5.37
C GLU A 95 -3.38 -0.36 3.96
N TRP A 96 -3.75 -1.15 2.95
CA TRP A 96 -3.85 -0.70 1.56
C TRP A 96 -5.30 -0.46 1.13
N GLN A 97 -6.25 -0.53 2.06
CA GLN A 97 -7.66 -0.27 1.80
C GLN A 97 -7.89 1.15 1.29
N GLY A 98 -8.68 1.28 0.22
CA GLY A 98 -8.94 2.58 -0.42
C GLY A 98 -7.73 3.18 -1.14
N SER A 99 -6.76 2.38 -1.56
CA SER A 99 -5.52 2.87 -2.16
C SER A 99 -5.37 2.43 -3.61
N VAL A 100 -4.62 3.22 -4.38
CA VAL A 100 -4.18 2.85 -5.73
C VAL A 100 -2.76 2.29 -5.66
N LEU A 101 -2.60 1.03 -6.06
CA LEU A 101 -1.30 0.42 -6.25
C LEU A 101 -0.74 0.88 -7.59
N MET A 102 0.53 1.30 -7.61
CA MET A 102 1.18 1.79 -8.82
C MET A 102 2.57 1.16 -8.99
N ALA A 103 2.73 0.45 -10.11
CA ALA A 103 4.03 -0.05 -10.54
C ALA A 103 4.94 1.11 -10.99
N VAL A 104 6.22 1.02 -10.63
CA VAL A 104 7.23 2.03 -11.00
C VAL A 104 8.46 1.36 -11.59
N LEU A 105 8.88 1.81 -12.78
CA LEU A 105 9.97 1.22 -13.55
C LEU A 105 11.36 1.70 -13.16
N GLY A 106 11.50 2.79 -12.40
CA GLY A 106 12.80 3.29 -11.94
C GLY A 106 13.35 4.52 -12.64
N GLY A 107 12.59 5.10 -13.57
CA GLY A 107 13.00 6.26 -14.36
C GLY A 107 14.15 5.95 -15.32
N LEU A 108 14.78 7.01 -15.84
CA LEU A 108 15.93 6.89 -16.74
C LEU A 108 17.19 6.37 -16.03
N GLY A 109 17.29 6.57 -14.71
CA GLY A 109 18.43 6.18 -13.89
C GLY A 109 18.33 4.81 -13.23
N ALA A 110 17.19 4.11 -13.35
CA ALA A 110 16.94 2.85 -12.64
C ALA A 110 17.19 2.96 -11.12
N GLN A 111 16.65 4.02 -10.51
CA GLN A 111 16.90 4.40 -9.11
C GLN A 111 15.63 4.58 -8.28
N TYR A 112 14.47 4.36 -8.89
CA TYR A 112 13.16 4.67 -8.31
C TYR A 112 12.18 3.49 -8.34
N GLU A 113 12.66 2.30 -8.71
CA GLU A 113 11.89 1.07 -8.85
C GLU A 113 11.20 0.75 -7.54
N ARG A 114 9.87 0.63 -7.58
CA ARG A 114 9.06 0.35 -6.40
C ARG A 114 7.64 -0.02 -6.80
N LEU A 115 6.91 -0.55 -5.82
CA LEU A 115 5.45 -0.43 -5.78
C LEU A 115 5.13 0.80 -4.93
N SER A 116 4.40 1.75 -5.49
CA SER A 116 3.85 2.88 -4.72
C SER A 116 2.41 2.53 -4.32
N VAL A 117 2.05 2.82 -3.08
CA VAL A 117 0.67 2.70 -2.58
C VAL A 117 0.17 4.11 -2.34
N LEU A 118 -0.68 4.59 -3.24
CA LEU A 118 -1.26 5.94 -3.17
C LEU A 118 -2.52 5.86 -2.32
N HIS A 119 -2.44 6.32 -1.08
CA HIS A 119 -3.59 6.38 -0.19
C HIS A 119 -4.51 7.51 -0.66
N MET A 120 -5.77 7.18 -0.93
CA MET A 120 -6.74 8.15 -1.45
C MET A 120 -7.60 8.73 -0.33
N SER A 121 -8.08 9.95 -0.51
CA SER A 121 -9.18 10.50 0.30
C SER A 121 -10.46 9.69 0.10
N GLU A 122 -11.38 9.76 1.06
CA GLU A 122 -12.66 9.02 1.02
C GLU A 122 -13.50 9.32 -0.22
N ASP A 123 -13.42 10.56 -0.75
CA ASP A 123 -14.08 10.94 -1.99
C ASP A 123 -13.32 10.53 -3.27
N GLY A 124 -12.08 10.03 -3.13
CA GLY A 124 -11.19 9.63 -4.23
C GLY A 124 -10.58 10.80 -5.01
N LEU A 125 -10.71 12.04 -4.53
CA LEU A 125 -10.31 13.24 -5.27
C LEU A 125 -8.92 13.78 -4.86
N THR A 126 -8.22 13.13 -3.93
CA THR A 126 -6.90 13.56 -3.47
C THR A 126 -6.06 12.36 -3.05
N VAL A 127 -4.76 12.41 -3.36
CA VAL A 127 -3.77 11.48 -2.79
C VAL A 127 -3.31 12.05 -1.45
N VAL A 128 -3.64 11.37 -0.34
CA VAL A 128 -3.32 11.85 1.01
C VAL A 128 -1.93 11.44 1.47
N ASP A 129 -1.43 10.30 0.99
CA ASP A 129 -0.10 9.78 1.34
C ASP A 129 0.41 8.78 0.28
N GLU A 130 1.71 8.48 0.29
CA GLU A 130 2.34 7.46 -0.55
C GLU A 130 3.33 6.60 0.24
N ASP A 131 2.99 5.32 0.41
CA ASP A 131 3.96 4.33 0.85
C ASP A 131 4.76 3.78 -0.33
N GLN A 132 6.01 3.39 -0.07
CA GLN A 132 6.92 2.82 -1.06
C GLN A 132 7.41 1.45 -0.60
N HIS A 133 7.12 0.44 -1.42
CA HIS A 133 7.48 -0.95 -1.15
C HIS A 133 8.32 -1.54 -2.27
N PHE A 134 8.96 -2.67 -1.96
CA PHE A 134 9.68 -3.51 -2.93
C PHE A 134 10.87 -2.86 -3.65
N ALA A 135 11.35 -1.70 -3.20
CA ALA A 135 12.55 -1.07 -3.77
C ALA A 135 13.80 -1.97 -3.69
N SER A 136 13.89 -2.81 -2.66
CA SER A 136 15.01 -3.76 -2.47
C SER A 136 15.04 -4.91 -3.49
N PHE A 137 13.97 -5.12 -4.26
CA PHE A 137 13.96 -6.18 -5.28
C PHE A 137 14.78 -5.83 -6.53
N ASN A 138 15.26 -4.58 -6.65
CA ASN A 138 16.15 -4.10 -7.72
C ASN A 138 15.71 -4.53 -9.13
N GLN A 139 14.40 -4.43 -9.39
CA GLN A 139 13.78 -4.85 -10.64
C GLN A 139 12.73 -3.82 -11.05
N ARG A 140 12.64 -3.58 -12.37
CA ARG A 140 11.72 -2.61 -12.95
C ARG A 140 10.30 -3.17 -12.89
N ILE A 141 9.41 -2.55 -12.13
CA ILE A 141 8.02 -3.04 -12.00
C ILE A 141 7.21 -2.46 -13.15
N ARG A 142 6.66 -3.36 -13.97
CA ARG A 142 5.89 -3.03 -15.16
C ARG A 142 4.41 -2.91 -14.86
N ASP A 143 3.85 -3.85 -14.12
CA ASP A 143 2.41 -3.92 -13.96
C ASP A 143 2.05 -4.51 -12.60
N VAL A 144 0.83 -4.22 -12.15
CA VAL A 144 0.24 -4.70 -10.90
C VAL A 144 -1.17 -5.20 -11.16
N ALA A 145 -1.52 -6.34 -10.57
CA ALA A 145 -2.88 -6.87 -10.58
C ALA A 145 -3.24 -7.42 -9.19
N VAL A 146 -4.50 -7.30 -8.81
CA VAL A 146 -5.01 -7.78 -7.52
C VAL A 146 -5.99 -8.93 -7.75
N ASN A 147 -5.82 -10.02 -7.01
CA ASN A 147 -6.82 -11.09 -6.99
C ASN A 147 -7.99 -10.67 -6.10
N PRO A 148 -9.21 -10.52 -6.63
CA PRO A 148 -10.35 -10.01 -5.88
C PRO A 148 -10.89 -11.01 -4.83
N TYR A 149 -10.49 -12.28 -4.89
CA TYR A 149 -10.95 -13.32 -3.95
C TYR A 149 -10.00 -13.55 -2.78
N THR A 150 -8.72 -13.22 -2.95
CA THR A 150 -7.68 -13.49 -1.94
C THR A 150 -6.93 -12.25 -1.49
N GLY A 151 -7.04 -11.14 -2.25
CA GLY A 151 -6.26 -9.93 -2.03
C GLY A 151 -4.78 -10.08 -2.31
N ALA A 152 -4.36 -11.19 -2.96
CA ALA A 152 -2.99 -11.36 -3.41
C ALA A 152 -2.67 -10.37 -4.53
N VAL A 153 -1.46 -9.80 -4.48
CA VAL A 153 -0.96 -8.83 -5.44
C VAL A 153 0.07 -9.50 -6.35
N TYR A 154 -0.16 -9.40 -7.65
CA TYR A 154 0.74 -9.89 -8.69
C TYR A 154 1.50 -8.72 -9.27
N LEU A 155 2.82 -8.81 -9.29
CA LEU A 155 3.68 -7.80 -9.89
C LEU A 155 4.43 -8.40 -11.08
N ALA A 156 4.34 -7.73 -12.23
CA ALA A 156 5.13 -8.05 -13.41
C ALA A 156 6.43 -7.22 -13.39
N PHE A 157 7.56 -7.90 -13.54
CA PHE A 157 8.89 -7.30 -13.54
C PHE A 157 9.53 -7.41 -14.92
N ASN A 158 10.23 -6.37 -15.35
CA ASN A 158 10.89 -6.31 -16.65
C ASN A 158 12.39 -6.01 -16.51
N GLY A 159 13.16 -7.06 -16.21
CA GLY A 159 14.62 -6.95 -16.12
C GLY A 159 15.11 -5.99 -15.05
N THR A 160 16.43 -5.78 -15.02
CA THR A 160 17.08 -4.85 -14.09
C THR A 160 17.55 -3.56 -14.77
N GLN A 161 17.52 -3.48 -16.10
CA GLN A 161 18.06 -2.35 -16.86
C GLN A 161 17.24 -2.05 -18.12
N TYR A 162 17.36 -0.81 -18.61
CA TYR A 162 16.79 -0.36 -19.88
C TYR A 162 17.83 -0.46 -21.03
N PRO A 163 17.45 -0.84 -22.27
CA PRO A 163 16.15 -1.41 -22.65
C PRO A 163 15.99 -2.82 -22.09
N GLY A 164 14.76 -3.20 -21.72
CA GLY A 164 14.47 -4.38 -20.90
C GLY A 164 15.11 -5.67 -21.40
N SER A 165 16.18 -6.10 -20.72
CA SER A 165 16.75 -7.43 -20.86
C SER A 165 16.19 -8.32 -19.76
N GLY A 166 15.77 -9.54 -20.11
CA GLY A 166 15.20 -10.46 -19.12
C GLY A 166 16.14 -10.73 -17.93
N PRO A 167 15.64 -11.38 -16.87
CA PRO A 167 14.40 -12.14 -16.85
C PRO A 167 13.16 -11.26 -16.64
N ASN A 168 12.11 -11.53 -17.41
CA ASN A 168 10.77 -11.01 -17.14
C ASN A 168 10.07 -12.02 -16.24
N ILE A 169 9.56 -11.57 -15.10
CA ILE A 169 9.05 -12.44 -14.03
C ILE A 169 7.73 -11.88 -13.53
N ILE A 170 6.77 -12.75 -13.22
CA ILE A 170 5.61 -12.39 -12.41
C ILE A 170 5.83 -12.97 -11.02
N LYS A 171 5.69 -12.15 -9.98
CA LYS A 171 5.70 -12.62 -8.58
C LYS A 171 4.34 -12.37 -7.95
N GLU A 172 3.86 -13.36 -7.22
CA GLU A 172 2.70 -13.25 -6.34
C GLU A 172 3.17 -12.86 -4.94
N PHE A 173 2.57 -11.80 -4.41
CA PHE A 173 2.70 -11.35 -3.03
C PHE A 173 1.35 -11.55 -2.37
N ARG A 174 1.31 -12.38 -1.34
CA ARG A 174 0.15 -12.54 -0.49
C ARG A 174 0.60 -12.36 0.95
N PRO A 175 -0.27 -11.83 1.83
CA PRO A 175 -0.03 -11.97 3.26
C PRO A 175 0.27 -13.45 3.51
N ALA A 176 1.35 -13.72 4.24
CA ALA A 176 1.57 -15.08 4.68
C ALA A 176 0.37 -15.44 5.56
N SER A 177 -0.50 -16.33 5.08
CA SER A 177 -1.22 -17.16 6.03
C SER A 177 -0.12 -17.82 6.84
N THR A 178 0.02 -17.52 8.13
CA THR A 178 0.90 -18.29 9.00
C THR A 178 0.30 -19.68 9.15
N SER A 179 0.45 -20.51 8.13
CA SER A 179 0.38 -21.97 8.25
C SER A 179 1.74 -22.54 8.67
N GLY A 180 2.77 -21.68 8.82
CA GLY A 180 4.04 -22.04 9.44
C GLY A 180 4.10 -21.52 10.87
N GLN A 181 4.37 -22.42 11.82
CA GLN A 181 4.91 -22.00 13.12
C GLN A 181 6.22 -21.25 12.83
N ALA A 182 6.27 -19.94 13.11
CA ALA A 182 7.57 -19.30 13.25
C ALA A 182 8.34 -20.08 14.34
N GLU A 183 9.62 -20.38 14.11
CA GLU A 183 10.44 -20.89 15.21
C GLU A 183 10.42 -19.83 16.31
N TRP A 184 9.96 -20.25 17.49
CA TRP A 184 9.85 -19.39 18.65
C TRP A 184 11.20 -18.79 19.01
N ASP A 185 11.29 -17.46 18.96
CA ASP A 185 12.45 -16.75 19.50
C ASP A 185 12.12 -16.27 20.92
N THR A 186 12.73 -16.92 21.90
CA THR A 186 12.62 -16.57 23.32
C THR A 186 12.91 -15.10 23.64
N GLN A 187 13.60 -14.36 22.76
CA GLN A 187 13.85 -12.92 22.93
C GLN A 187 12.61 -12.03 22.69
N ARG A 188 11.60 -12.50 21.95
CA ARG A 188 10.39 -11.70 21.63
C ARG A 188 9.39 -11.62 22.77
N GLY A 189 9.53 -12.48 23.79
CA GLY A 189 8.71 -12.46 24.99
C GLY A 189 7.32 -13.08 24.82
N VAL A 190 6.53 -12.66 23.83
CA VAL A 190 5.20 -13.22 23.54
C VAL A 190 4.90 -13.20 22.03
N ASP A 191 4.53 -14.35 21.47
CA ASP A 191 4.07 -14.51 20.10
C ASP A 191 2.64 -15.07 20.09
N VAL A 192 1.89 -14.73 19.05
CA VAL A 192 0.54 -15.26 18.80
C VAL A 192 0.48 -15.95 17.45
N PHE A 193 -0.14 -17.12 17.42
CA PHE A 193 -0.26 -17.91 16.20
C PHE A 193 -1.55 -18.76 16.20
N PRO A 194 -2.18 -19.03 15.05
CA PRO A 194 -1.91 -18.38 13.77
C PRO A 194 -2.22 -16.88 13.83
N ASN A 195 -1.59 -16.10 12.96
CA ASN A 195 -1.81 -14.68 12.79
C ASN A 195 -1.44 -14.31 11.34
N PRO A 196 -2.42 -14.13 10.42
CA PRO A 196 -3.84 -13.93 10.69
C PRO A 196 -4.60 -15.16 11.23
N ALA A 197 -5.71 -14.93 11.93
CA ALA A 197 -6.57 -15.98 12.50
C ALA A 197 -8.05 -15.74 12.21
N SER A 198 -8.83 -16.82 12.05
CA SER A 198 -10.29 -16.76 11.87
C SER A 198 -11.07 -17.43 13.00
N GLU A 199 -10.48 -18.38 13.73
CA GLU A 199 -11.19 -19.10 14.79
C GLU A 199 -10.50 -18.92 16.14
N THR A 200 -9.26 -19.38 16.25
CA THR A 200 -8.52 -19.36 17.51
C THR A 200 -7.07 -18.95 17.30
N ILE A 201 -6.50 -18.28 18.30
CA ILE A 201 -5.07 -18.07 18.44
C ILE A 201 -4.53 -18.79 19.66
N GLN A 202 -3.24 -19.08 19.65
CA GLN A 202 -2.47 -19.59 20.77
C GLN A 202 -1.37 -18.58 21.12
N PHE A 203 -1.13 -18.43 22.41
CA PHE A 203 -0.02 -17.63 22.93
C PHE A 203 1.19 -18.53 23.18
N ASN A 204 2.32 -18.16 22.61
CA ASN A 204 3.63 -18.61 23.07
C ASN A 204 4.21 -17.50 23.95
N VAL A 205 4.56 -17.81 25.19
CA VAL A 205 4.83 -16.85 26.26
C VAL A 205 6.12 -17.27 26.94
N SER A 206 7.13 -16.41 26.94
CA SER A 206 8.36 -16.68 27.69
C SER A 206 8.08 -16.67 29.19
N ASP A 207 8.94 -17.34 29.97
CA ASP A 207 8.79 -17.39 31.43
C ASP A 207 8.70 -15.99 32.07
N GLU A 208 9.39 -15.02 31.46
CA GLU A 208 9.35 -13.61 31.88
C GLU A 208 7.95 -13.01 31.77
N TRP A 209 7.16 -13.40 30.77
CA TRP A 209 5.82 -12.85 30.50
C TRP A 209 4.68 -13.72 31.02
N ASN A 210 4.97 -14.87 31.62
CA ASN A 210 3.96 -15.72 32.22
C ASN A 210 3.14 -14.95 33.27
N MET A 211 1.82 -15.11 33.24
CA MET A 211 0.82 -14.42 34.07
C MET A 211 0.72 -12.89 33.87
N ALA A 212 1.36 -12.32 32.84
CA ALA A 212 1.15 -10.91 32.49
C ALA A 212 -0.31 -10.65 32.11
N GLN A 213 -0.81 -9.45 32.42
CA GLN A 213 -2.10 -9.00 31.92
C GLN A 213 -1.98 -8.72 30.43
N VAL A 214 -2.95 -9.16 29.64
CA VAL A 214 -3.04 -8.89 28.22
C VAL A 214 -4.39 -8.27 27.91
N GLN A 215 -4.38 -7.26 27.05
CA GLN A 215 -5.57 -6.59 26.54
C GLN A 215 -5.47 -6.54 25.02
N ALA A 216 -6.58 -6.79 24.34
CA ALA A 216 -6.71 -6.65 22.91
C ALA A 216 -7.53 -5.41 22.58
N TRP A 217 -6.96 -4.52 21.79
CA TRP A 217 -7.57 -3.26 21.39
C TRP A 217 -7.82 -3.27 19.89
N SER A 218 -8.98 -2.78 19.44
CA SER A 218 -9.16 -2.41 18.03
C SER A 218 -8.24 -1.23 17.68
N LEU A 219 -7.99 -1.00 16.38
CA LEU A 219 -7.27 0.20 15.94
C LEU A 219 -8.02 1.51 16.24
N THR A 220 -9.32 1.45 16.50
CA THR A 220 -10.13 2.58 16.97
C THR A 220 -10.00 2.84 18.48
N GLY A 221 -9.20 2.03 19.20
CA GLY A 221 -8.95 2.18 20.63
C GLY A 221 -10.02 1.55 21.53
N GLN A 222 -10.92 0.72 20.97
CA GLN A 222 -11.89 -0.02 21.76
C GLN A 222 -11.24 -1.26 22.37
N LEU A 223 -11.46 -1.49 23.67
CA LEU A 223 -11.06 -2.74 24.32
C LEU A 223 -12.01 -3.86 23.87
N VAL A 224 -11.45 -4.90 23.24
CA VAL A 224 -12.21 -6.02 22.64
C VAL A 224 -12.12 -7.25 23.54
N TRP A 225 -11.00 -7.43 24.21
CA TRP A 225 -10.79 -8.56 25.12
C TRP A 225 -9.71 -8.25 26.17
N GLU A 226 -9.82 -8.88 27.34
CA GLU A 226 -8.79 -8.84 28.38
C GLU A 226 -8.61 -10.21 29.05
N GLY A 227 -7.39 -10.50 29.47
CA GLY A 227 -7.05 -11.76 30.11
C GLY A 227 -5.65 -11.80 30.70
N ARG A 228 -5.15 -13.02 30.91
CA ARG A 228 -3.80 -13.28 31.40
C ARG A 228 -3.08 -14.26 30.51
N LEU A 229 -1.80 -13.98 30.25
CA LEU A 229 -0.95 -14.85 29.45
C LEU A 229 -0.54 -16.08 30.26
N THR A 230 -0.73 -17.25 29.66
CA THR A 230 -0.10 -18.50 30.11
C THR A 230 0.41 -19.23 28.87
N GLN A 231 1.51 -19.98 29.05
CA GLN A 231 2.11 -20.74 27.95
C GLN A 231 1.09 -21.69 27.32
N GLY A 232 0.87 -21.58 26.01
CA GLY A 232 -0.07 -22.41 25.27
C GLY A 232 -1.55 -22.07 25.53
N ALA A 233 -1.86 -20.94 26.17
CA ALA A 233 -3.23 -20.45 26.26
C ALA A 233 -3.82 -20.23 24.89
N THR A 234 -5.11 -20.55 24.73
CA THR A 234 -5.86 -20.29 23.51
C THR A 234 -6.85 -19.15 23.72
N LEU A 235 -7.09 -18.36 22.68
CA LEU A 235 -8.12 -17.33 22.63
C LEU A 235 -8.99 -17.55 21.39
N ASP A 236 -10.30 -17.63 21.60
CA ASP A 236 -11.31 -17.67 20.55
C ASP A 236 -11.52 -16.25 20.01
N VAL A 237 -11.31 -16.10 18.71
CA VAL A 237 -11.45 -14.86 17.93
C VAL A 237 -12.53 -15.00 16.84
N ALA A 238 -13.27 -16.11 16.80
CA ALA A 238 -14.24 -16.40 15.74
C ALA A 238 -15.38 -15.39 15.63
N ASN A 239 -15.66 -14.68 16.74
CA ASN A 239 -16.72 -13.67 16.81
C ASN A 239 -16.17 -12.25 16.82
N TRP A 240 -14.87 -12.05 16.55
CA TRP A 240 -14.29 -10.72 16.42
C TRP A 240 -14.53 -10.21 15.00
N GLU A 241 -14.71 -8.91 14.85
CA GLU A 241 -14.81 -8.31 13.52
C GLU A 241 -13.49 -8.51 12.75
N ALA A 242 -13.57 -8.76 11.45
CA ALA A 242 -12.36 -8.84 10.63
C ALA A 242 -11.59 -7.50 10.71
N GLY A 243 -10.29 -7.56 10.98
CA GLY A 243 -9.51 -6.35 11.22
C GLY A 243 -8.20 -6.58 11.96
N SER A 244 -7.49 -5.49 12.24
CA SER A 244 -6.25 -5.51 13.02
C SER A 244 -6.51 -5.12 14.48
N TYR A 245 -5.83 -5.82 15.37
CA TYR A 245 -5.92 -5.68 16.81
C TYR A 245 -4.53 -5.51 17.41
N LEU A 246 -4.43 -4.68 18.43
CA LEU A 246 -3.21 -4.47 19.20
C LEU A 246 -3.31 -5.23 20.52
N LEU A 247 -2.42 -6.20 20.72
CA LEU A 247 -2.28 -6.90 21.98
C LEU A 247 -1.25 -6.16 22.84
N THR A 248 -1.72 -5.56 23.93
CA THR A 248 -0.88 -4.88 24.92
C THR A 248 -0.70 -5.77 26.13
N MET A 249 0.54 -5.99 26.55
CA MET A 249 0.85 -6.86 27.69
C MET A 249 1.53 -6.05 28.78
N ASN A 250 1.05 -6.18 30.02
CA ASN A 250 1.59 -5.47 31.17
C ASN A 250 1.95 -6.45 32.29
N LYS A 251 3.20 -6.40 32.76
CA LYS A 251 3.65 -7.15 33.93
C LYS A 251 4.33 -6.22 34.95
N PRO A 252 3.57 -5.69 35.92
CA PRO A 252 4.09 -4.74 36.91
C PRO A 252 5.26 -5.26 37.75
N SER A 253 5.36 -6.59 37.92
CA SER A 253 6.42 -7.24 38.70
C SER A 253 7.81 -7.18 38.05
N LEU A 254 7.94 -6.78 36.78
CA LEU A 254 9.25 -6.69 36.09
C LEU A 254 10.02 -5.40 36.37
N GLY A 255 9.47 -4.45 37.14
CA GLY A 255 10.24 -3.42 37.84
C GLY A 255 11.22 -2.56 37.03
N ARG A 256 10.73 -1.70 36.14
CA ARG A 256 11.21 -0.33 35.80
C ARG A 256 10.27 0.21 34.72
N GLY A 257 9.33 1.09 35.08
CA GLY A 257 8.44 1.80 34.15
C GLY A 257 7.67 0.90 33.17
N ASN A 258 6.65 0.19 33.67
CA ASN A 258 5.65 -0.58 32.91
C ASN A 258 6.22 -1.34 31.69
N ALA A 259 6.77 -2.54 31.93
CA ALA A 259 7.11 -3.46 30.85
C ALA A 259 5.86 -3.69 29.97
N LEU A 260 5.89 -3.09 28.78
CA LEU A 260 4.84 -3.12 27.77
C LEU A 260 5.39 -3.89 26.58
N SER A 261 4.79 -5.03 26.27
CA SER A 261 4.97 -5.70 24.99
C SER A 261 3.76 -5.44 24.11
N LEU A 262 4.02 -5.27 22.82
CA LEU A 262 3.04 -4.92 21.80
C LEU A 262 3.16 -5.92 20.66
N THR A 263 2.12 -6.72 20.46
CA THR A 263 2.04 -7.66 19.34
C THR A 263 0.78 -7.36 18.54
N ARG A 264 0.91 -7.30 17.21
CA ARG A 264 -0.25 -7.13 16.32
C ARG A 264 -0.91 -8.47 16.07
N LEU A 265 -2.23 -8.50 16.06
CA LEU A 265 -3.08 -9.62 15.65
C LEU A 265 -3.96 -9.18 14.48
N VAL A 266 -4.12 -10.02 13.46
CA VAL A 266 -5.06 -9.82 12.36
C VAL A 266 -6.13 -10.90 12.43
N VAL A 267 -7.40 -10.49 12.52
CA VAL A 267 -8.55 -11.39 12.42
C VAL A 267 -9.15 -11.29 11.03
N VAL A 268 -9.47 -12.44 10.44
CA VAL A 268 -10.11 -12.57 9.12
C VAL A 268 -11.36 -13.45 9.23
N GLU A 269 -12.30 -13.30 8.30
CA GLU A 269 -13.49 -14.16 8.21
C GLU A 269 -13.15 -15.63 7.88
#